data_AF-A0A0N4TFN9-F1
#
_entry.id   AF-A0A0N4TFN9-F1
#
_cell.length_a   1.000
_cell.length_b   1.000
_cell.length_c   1.000
_cell.angle_alpha   90.00
_cell.angle_beta   90.00
_cell.angle_gamma   90.00
#
_symmetry.space_group_name_H-M   'P 1'
#
loop_
_entity.id
_entity.type
_entity.pdbx_description
1 polymer ?
#
loop_
_entity_poly.entity_id
_entity_poly.type
_entity_poly.pdbx_seq_one_letter_code
_entity_poly.pdbx_strand_id
1 'polypeptide(L)'
;MINVTINERNHSAFYYRADSNVPRPESYREDYQTAERVDRQRRRKLWRDIASAAESGWDFSSRWFQNRKSMDTIVTSDIIPVDLNAFMYWNMKILAHLQGEIGNLTRRDELNRERSNFVDTFEAVFFDTREGAWFDLNLKTGEHYDDAYPSLAVPLFTE
;
A
#
# COMPACT_ATOMS: atom_id res chain seq x y z
N MET A 1 8.20 2.92 4.52
CA MET A 1 7.23 2.59 5.58
C MET A 1 6.61 3.87 6.13
N ILE A 2 5.40 3.76 6.66
CA ILE A 2 4.66 4.81 7.35
C ILE A 2 4.15 4.26 8.68
N ASN A 3 4.10 5.12 9.70
CA ASN A 3 3.55 4.76 10.98
C ASN A 3 2.04 4.98 10.99
N VAL A 4 1.30 4.02 11.54
CA VAL A 4 -0.14 4.08 11.72
C VAL A 4 -0.49 3.68 13.15
N THR A 5 -1.43 4.41 13.75
CA THR A 5 -1.89 4.12 15.12
C THR A 5 -3.23 3.41 15.04
N ILE A 6 -3.27 2.14 15.45
CA ILE A 6 -4.49 1.33 15.56
C ILE A 6 -4.65 0.92 17.01
N ASN A 7 -5.83 1.13 17.61
CA ASN A 7 -6.12 0.76 19.00
C ASN A 7 -5.04 1.23 20.00
N GLU A 8 -4.64 2.51 19.89
CA GLU A 8 -3.59 3.14 20.72
C GLU A 8 -2.18 2.53 20.59
N ARG A 9 -1.96 1.63 19.62
CA ARG A 9 -0.67 1.02 19.33
C ARG A 9 -0.14 1.51 17.99
N ASN A 10 1.17 1.77 17.95
CA ASN A 10 1.85 2.19 16.73
C ASN A 10 2.36 0.97 15.96
N HIS A 11 2.02 0.95 14.69
CA HIS A 11 2.42 -0.06 13.72
C HIS A 11 3.14 0.61 12.55
N SER A 12 4.02 -0.14 11.87
CA SER A 12 4.71 0.34 10.67
C SER A 12 4.29 -0.49 9.47
N ALA A 13 3.76 0.16 8.45
CA ALA A 13 3.28 -0.50 7.23
C ALA A 13 3.92 0.10 5.98
N PHE A 14 3.84 -0.62 4.87
CA PHE A 14 4.29 -0.20 3.55
C PHE A 14 3.13 0.43 2.76
N TYR A 15 3.44 1.39 1.90
CA TYR A 15 2.48 2.08 1.06
C TYR A 15 3.17 2.54 -0.22
N TYR A 16 2.42 2.69 -1.30
CA TYR A 16 2.95 3.21 -2.56
C TYR A 16 3.09 4.72 -2.48
N ARG A 17 4.27 5.22 -2.82
CA ARG A 17 4.59 6.64 -2.83
C ARG A 17 5.78 6.89 -3.74
N ALA A 18 5.45 7.15 -5.00
CA ALA A 18 6.42 7.67 -5.94
C ALA A 18 7.02 9.01 -5.45
N ASP A 19 8.30 9.22 -5.71
CA ASP A 19 8.95 10.50 -5.38
C ASP A 19 8.58 11.61 -6.37
N SER A 20 8.19 11.24 -7.60
CA SER A 20 7.70 12.18 -8.61
C SER A 20 6.44 12.91 -8.12
N ASN A 21 6.37 14.20 -8.40
CA ASN A 21 5.21 15.04 -8.12
C ASN A 21 4.96 16.03 -9.27
N VAL A 22 5.21 15.56 -10.49
CA VAL A 22 5.01 16.21 -11.78
C VAL A 22 4.32 15.20 -12.71
N PRO A 23 3.68 15.63 -13.82
CA PRO A 23 3.09 14.71 -14.79
C PRO A 23 4.11 13.66 -15.25
N ARG A 24 3.67 12.41 -15.40
CA ARG A 24 4.53 11.34 -15.89
C ARG A 24 4.93 11.62 -17.35
N PRO A 25 6.21 11.42 -17.73
CA PRO A 25 6.65 11.72 -19.10
C PRO A 25 5.93 10.88 -20.17
N GLU A 26 5.60 9.63 -19.86
CA GLU A 26 4.89 8.70 -20.74
C GLU A 26 3.38 8.96 -20.85
N SER A 27 2.80 9.83 -20.00
CA SER A 27 1.37 10.17 -19.98
C SER A 27 1.15 11.65 -19.62
N TYR A 28 2.03 12.51 -20.11
CA TYR A 28 2.12 13.90 -19.65
C TYR A 28 0.82 14.67 -19.86
N ARG A 29 0.21 14.53 -21.05
CA ARG A 29 -1.00 15.26 -21.43
C ARG A 29 -2.17 14.87 -20.54
N GLU A 30 -2.37 13.58 -20.32
CA GLU A 30 -3.45 13.00 -19.53
C GLU A 30 -3.34 13.41 -18.06
N ASP A 31 -2.14 13.30 -17.48
CA ASP A 31 -1.85 13.70 -16.10
C ASP A 31 -2.02 15.22 -15.91
N TYR A 32 -1.62 16.02 -16.91
CA TYR A 32 -1.79 17.48 -16.89
C TYR A 32 -3.27 17.86 -16.93
N GLN A 33 -4.04 17.31 -17.89
CA GLN A 33 -5.47 17.56 -18.04
C GLN A 33 -6.28 17.11 -16.82
N THR A 34 -5.92 15.99 -16.20
CA THR A 34 -6.55 15.53 -14.95
C THR A 34 -6.34 16.56 -13.84
N ALA A 35 -5.14 17.14 -13.75
CA ALA A 35 -4.81 18.18 -12.77
C ALA A 35 -5.51 19.52 -13.01
N GLU A 36 -6.06 19.77 -14.20
CA GLU A 36 -6.87 20.97 -14.46
C GLU A 36 -8.21 20.95 -13.71
N ARG A 37 -8.69 19.78 -13.31
CA ARG A 37 -9.94 19.60 -12.55
C ARG A 37 -9.81 19.86 -11.05
N VAL A 38 -8.58 20.12 -10.56
CA VAL A 38 -8.31 20.38 -9.13
C VAL A 38 -7.56 21.70 -8.93
N ASP A 39 -7.65 22.22 -7.71
CA ASP A 39 -6.93 23.42 -7.31
C ASP A 39 -5.42 23.27 -7.50
N ARG A 40 -4.77 24.38 -7.88
CA ARG A 40 -3.32 24.43 -8.15
C ARG A 40 -2.48 23.86 -6.99
N GLN A 41 -2.92 24.05 -5.75
CA GLN A 41 -2.24 23.55 -4.55
C GLN A 41 -2.27 22.02 -4.44
N ARG A 42 -3.31 21.36 -4.97
CA ARG A 42 -3.48 19.90 -4.94
C ARG A 42 -2.74 19.19 -6.07
N ARG A 43 -2.42 19.88 -7.18
CA ARG A 43 -1.85 19.27 -8.40
C ARG A 43 -0.59 18.45 -8.14
N ARG A 44 0.35 18.94 -7.32
CA ARG A 44 1.58 18.18 -7.00
C ARG A 44 1.30 16.90 -6.24
N LYS A 45 0.33 16.90 -5.31
CA LYS A 45 -0.10 15.68 -4.63
C LYS A 45 -0.80 14.74 -5.60
N LEU A 46 -1.71 15.26 -6.43
CA LEU A 46 -2.41 14.48 -7.45
C LEU A 46 -1.43 13.75 -8.38
N TRP A 47 -0.42 14.45 -8.93
CA TRP A 47 0.58 13.82 -9.80
C TRP A 47 1.39 12.74 -9.09
N ARG A 48 1.68 12.92 -7.79
CA ARG A 48 2.31 11.89 -6.98
C ARG A 48 1.40 10.67 -6.81
N ASP A 49 0.13 10.88 -6.49
CA ASP A 49 -0.84 9.80 -6.32
C ASP A 49 -1.07 9.03 -7.63
N ILE A 50 -1.06 9.73 -8.76
CA ILE A 50 -1.08 9.13 -10.11
C ILE A 50 0.15 8.25 -10.33
N ALA A 51 1.35 8.77 -10.08
CA ALA A 51 2.58 8.00 -10.23
C ALA A 51 2.65 6.82 -9.25
N SER A 52 2.12 6.97 -8.04
CA SER A 52 2.06 5.91 -7.04
C SER A 52 1.05 4.82 -7.41
N ALA A 53 -0.05 5.17 -8.10
CA ALA A 53 -0.97 4.17 -8.64
C ALA A 53 -0.32 3.36 -9.76
N ALA A 54 0.50 4.00 -10.61
CA ALA A 54 1.31 3.27 -11.59
C ALA A 54 2.35 2.36 -10.91
N GLU A 55 3.01 2.82 -9.85
CA GLU A 55 3.91 2.00 -9.02
C GLU A 55 3.21 0.77 -8.42
N SER A 56 1.92 0.89 -8.08
CA SER A 56 1.12 -0.23 -7.56
C SER A 56 0.81 -1.31 -8.59
N GLY A 57 0.93 -1.00 -9.89
CA GLY A 57 0.47 -1.87 -10.99
C GLY A 57 -1.05 -1.85 -11.23
N TRP A 58 -1.79 -0.96 -10.54
CA TRP A 58 -3.23 -0.77 -10.68
C TRP A 58 -3.57 0.65 -11.19
N ASP A 59 -3.02 1.05 -12.34
CA ASP A 59 -3.32 2.32 -13.03
C ASP A 59 -4.43 2.15 -14.10
N PHE A 60 -5.67 2.60 -13.90
CA PHE A 60 -6.23 3.11 -12.66
C PHE A 60 -7.40 2.27 -12.19
N SER A 61 -7.68 2.35 -10.89
CA SER A 61 -8.74 1.61 -10.22
C SER A 61 -9.51 2.53 -9.27
N SER A 62 -10.81 2.28 -9.12
CA SER A 62 -11.66 2.91 -8.09
C SER A 62 -11.10 2.74 -6.69
N ARG A 63 -10.29 1.69 -6.47
CA ARG A 63 -9.53 1.41 -5.24
C ARG A 63 -8.74 2.61 -4.74
N TRP A 64 -8.20 3.41 -5.66
CA TRP A 64 -7.35 4.56 -5.32
C TRP A 64 -8.12 5.89 -5.25
N PHE A 65 -9.40 5.91 -5.62
CA PHE A 65 -10.17 7.15 -5.77
C PHE A 65 -10.96 7.44 -4.50
N GLN A 66 -10.79 8.63 -3.91
CA GLN A 66 -11.49 9.01 -2.69
C GLN A 66 -13.02 8.91 -2.84
N ASN A 67 -13.57 9.18 -4.02
CA ASN A 67 -15.01 9.04 -4.28
C ASN A 67 -15.39 7.75 -5.03
N ARG A 68 -14.43 6.84 -5.27
CA ARG A 68 -14.56 5.57 -6.03
C ARG A 68 -15.00 5.74 -7.49
N LYS A 69 -14.99 6.97 -8.01
CA LYS A 69 -15.60 7.30 -9.31
C LYS A 69 -14.67 8.06 -10.24
N SER A 70 -13.97 9.06 -9.72
CA SER A 70 -13.24 10.01 -10.55
C SER A 70 -11.77 10.11 -10.19
N MET A 71 -10.93 10.06 -11.22
CA MET A 71 -9.48 10.04 -11.13
C MET A 71 -8.88 11.30 -10.52
N ASP A 72 -9.54 12.45 -10.64
CA ASP A 72 -9.13 13.71 -9.98
C ASP A 72 -9.23 13.65 -8.44
N THR A 73 -9.85 12.60 -7.91
CA THR A 73 -9.91 12.30 -6.47
C THR A 73 -8.94 11.20 -6.03
N ILE A 74 -7.99 10.82 -6.88
CA ILE A 74 -6.98 9.79 -6.54
C ILE A 74 -6.16 10.20 -5.30
N VAL A 75 -5.97 9.25 -4.40
CA VAL A 75 -5.32 9.42 -3.09
C VAL A 75 -4.44 8.22 -2.73
N THR A 76 -3.79 7.59 -3.70
CA THR A 76 -2.98 6.37 -3.54
C THR A 76 -2.00 6.45 -2.36
N SER A 77 -1.31 7.59 -2.16
CA SER A 77 -0.36 7.76 -1.06
C SER A 77 -0.99 7.98 0.32
N ASP A 78 -2.32 8.08 0.40
CA ASP A 78 -3.10 8.09 1.64
C ASP A 78 -3.73 6.70 1.94
N ILE A 79 -3.38 5.66 1.18
CA ILE A 79 -3.92 4.30 1.34
C ILE A 79 -2.76 3.36 1.70
N ILE A 80 -2.93 2.55 2.74
CA ILE A 80 -2.05 1.43 3.09
C ILE A 80 -2.63 0.19 2.42
N PRO A 81 -1.98 -0.34 1.38
CA PRO A 81 -2.58 -1.39 0.58
C PRO A 81 -2.22 -2.77 1.11
N VAL A 82 -3.22 -3.64 1.26
CA VAL A 82 -3.08 -4.98 1.86
C VAL A 82 -2.12 -5.86 1.06
N ASP A 83 -2.20 -5.81 -0.26
CA ASP A 83 -1.39 -6.62 -1.19
C ASP A 83 0.10 -6.26 -1.12
N LEU A 84 0.47 -4.98 -1.11
CA LEU A 84 1.87 -4.58 -0.92
C LEU A 84 2.44 -5.14 0.39
N ASN A 85 1.68 -5.04 1.47
CA ASN A 85 2.15 -5.50 2.77
C ASN A 85 2.25 -7.03 2.82
N ALA A 86 1.35 -7.75 2.15
CA ALA A 86 1.43 -9.19 1.97
C ALA A 86 2.67 -9.59 1.16
N PHE A 87 2.99 -8.86 0.07
CA PHE A 87 4.23 -9.08 -0.68
C PHE A 87 5.47 -8.78 0.15
N MET A 88 5.46 -7.76 1.02
CA MET A 88 6.59 -7.49 1.90
C MET A 88 6.80 -8.60 2.93
N TYR A 89 5.72 -9.12 3.52
CA TYR A 89 5.76 -10.34 4.35
C TYR A 89 6.41 -11.51 3.60
N TRP A 90 5.98 -11.76 2.37
CA TRP A 90 6.51 -12.85 1.55
C TRP A 90 7.98 -12.64 1.17
N ASN A 91 8.37 -11.42 0.84
CA ASN A 91 9.76 -11.06 0.55
C ASN A 91 10.66 -11.34 1.75
N MET A 92 10.22 -11.04 2.98
CA MET A 92 10.98 -11.39 4.20
C MET A 92 11.17 -12.91 4.32
N LYS A 93 10.13 -13.71 4.01
CA LYS A 93 10.20 -15.19 4.01
C LYS A 93 11.21 -15.71 2.98
N ILE A 94 11.14 -15.21 1.74
CA ILE A 94 12.04 -15.59 0.65
C ILE A 94 13.48 -15.22 1.00
N LEU A 95 13.73 -13.99 1.47
CA LEU A 95 15.07 -13.55 1.85
C LEU A 95 15.62 -14.37 3.01
N ALA A 96 14.80 -14.71 4.01
CA ALA A 96 15.24 -15.55 5.12
C ALA A 96 15.70 -16.93 4.60
N HIS A 97 14.91 -17.55 3.72
CA HIS A 97 15.27 -18.82 3.10
C HIS A 97 16.61 -18.73 2.36
N LEU A 98 16.76 -17.76 1.45
CA LEU A 98 17.98 -17.57 0.66
C LEU A 98 19.22 -17.30 1.54
N GLN A 99 19.08 -16.51 2.61
CA GLN A 99 20.17 -16.27 3.56
C GLN A 99 20.57 -17.56 4.29
N GLY A 100 19.62 -18.43 4.60
CA GLY A 100 19.87 -19.76 5.16
C GLY A 100 20.67 -20.65 4.19
N GLU A 101 20.30 -20.68 2.92
CA GLU A 101 20.97 -21.48 1.89
C GLU A 101 22.44 -21.07 1.68
N ILE A 102 22.76 -19.78 1.80
CA ILE A 102 24.15 -19.29 1.70
C ILE A 102 24.91 -19.33 3.04
N GLY A 103 24.32 -19.93 4.09
CA GLY A 103 24.94 -20.10 5.41
C GLY A 103 24.93 -18.86 6.31
N ASN A 104 24.25 -17.78 5.94
CA ASN A 104 24.12 -16.57 6.76
C ASN A 104 22.94 -16.69 7.74
N LEU A 105 23.13 -17.53 8.76
CA LEU A 105 22.09 -17.84 9.75
C LEU A 105 21.68 -16.61 10.57
N THR A 106 22.60 -15.70 10.86
CA THR A 106 22.30 -14.45 11.57
C THR A 106 21.26 -13.61 10.82
N ARG A 107 21.49 -13.36 9.51
CA ARG A 107 20.54 -12.55 8.73
C ARG A 107 19.21 -13.27 8.49
N ARG A 108 19.23 -14.60 8.32
CA ARG A 108 18.00 -15.41 8.26
C ARG A 108 17.16 -15.20 9.53
N ASP A 109 17.78 -15.29 10.70
CA ASP A 109 17.06 -15.21 11.98
C ASP A 109 16.54 -13.79 12.25
N GLU A 110 17.27 -12.75 11.84
CA GLU A 110 16.78 -11.37 11.83
C GLU A 110 15.53 -11.21 10.97
N LEU A 111 15.57 -11.66 9.71
CA LEU A 111 14.43 -11.58 8.79
C LEU A 111 13.22 -12.36 9.29
N ASN A 112 13.43 -13.53 9.90
CA ASN A 112 12.34 -14.28 10.52
C ASN A 112 11.73 -13.54 11.71
N ARG A 113 12.53 -12.84 12.51
CA ARG A 113 12.03 -12.00 13.62
C ARG A 113 11.28 -10.78 13.09
N GLU A 114 11.83 -10.07 12.09
CA GLU A 114 11.16 -8.97 11.40
C GLU A 114 9.80 -9.41 10.84
N ARG A 115 9.76 -10.55 10.16
CA ARG A 115 8.54 -11.16 9.61
C ARG A 115 7.54 -11.52 10.71
N SER A 116 7.98 -12.16 11.79
CA SER A 116 7.10 -12.54 12.91
C SER A 116 6.47 -11.32 13.56
N ASN A 117 7.22 -10.24 13.78
CA ASN A 117 6.70 -8.98 14.31
C ASN A 117 5.73 -8.30 13.33
N PHE A 118 5.92 -8.51 12.03
CA PHE A 118 5.06 -7.95 11.01
C PHE A 118 3.68 -8.61 10.95
N VAL A 119 3.54 -9.87 11.38
CA VAL A 119 2.23 -10.56 11.46
C VAL A 119 1.27 -9.79 12.37
N ASP A 120 1.72 -9.40 13.58
CA ASP A 120 0.89 -8.63 14.52
C ASP A 120 0.44 -7.28 13.91
N THR A 121 1.30 -6.67 13.11
CA THR A 121 0.96 -5.45 12.37
C THR A 121 -0.04 -5.74 11.26
N PHE A 122 0.15 -6.82 10.52
CA PHE A 122 -0.71 -7.19 9.41
C PHE A 122 -2.14 -7.48 9.88
N GLU A 123 -2.29 -8.28 10.94
CA GLU A 123 -3.58 -8.59 11.54
C GLU A 123 -4.26 -7.33 12.08
N ALA A 124 -3.53 -6.49 12.82
CA ALA A 124 -4.11 -5.28 13.41
C ALA A 124 -4.53 -4.25 12.36
N VAL A 125 -3.76 -4.10 11.28
CA VAL A 125 -3.98 -3.03 10.29
C VAL A 125 -4.99 -3.43 9.22
N PHE A 126 -5.00 -4.68 8.75
CA PHE A 126 -5.74 -5.04 7.54
C PHE A 126 -6.95 -5.94 7.78
N PHE A 127 -7.01 -6.71 8.88
CA PHE A 127 -8.09 -7.68 9.08
C PHE A 127 -9.34 -7.03 9.69
N ASP A 128 -10.47 -7.06 8.98
CA ASP A 128 -11.77 -6.70 9.55
C ASP A 128 -12.47 -7.98 10.06
N THR A 129 -12.64 -8.05 11.38
CA THR A 129 -13.27 -9.22 12.05
C THR A 129 -14.75 -9.38 11.76
N ARG A 130 -15.46 -8.31 11.35
CA ARG A 130 -16.89 -8.35 11.03
C ARG A 130 -17.12 -9.00 9.66
N GLU A 131 -16.30 -8.63 8.69
CA GLU A 131 -16.35 -9.16 7.32
C GLU A 131 -15.55 -10.46 7.15
N GLY A 132 -14.60 -10.73 8.05
CA GLY A 132 -13.74 -11.92 7.99
C GLY A 132 -12.76 -11.89 6.82
N ALA A 133 -12.32 -10.70 6.43
CA ALA A 133 -11.45 -10.48 5.27
C ALA A 133 -10.42 -9.37 5.53
N TRP A 134 -9.41 -9.27 4.65
CA TRP A 134 -8.40 -8.22 4.71
C TRP A 134 -8.71 -7.09 3.73
N PHE A 135 -8.55 -5.85 4.20
CA PHE A 135 -8.87 -4.65 3.45
C PHE A 135 -7.74 -3.64 3.52
N ASP A 136 -7.69 -2.73 2.55
CA ASP A 136 -6.78 -1.59 2.62
C ASP A 136 -7.19 -0.65 3.76
N LEU A 137 -6.22 0.06 4.33
CA LEU A 137 -6.48 1.07 5.36
C LEU A 137 -6.35 2.49 4.80
N ASN A 138 -7.28 3.36 5.15
CA ASN A 138 -7.14 4.79 4.94
C ASN A 138 -6.25 5.42 6.03
N LEU A 139 -5.10 5.98 5.64
CA LEU A 139 -4.14 6.61 6.57
C LEU A 139 -4.72 7.80 7.34
N LYS A 140 -5.70 8.51 6.76
CA LYS A 140 -6.24 9.74 7.34
C LYS A 140 -7.36 9.49 8.34
N THR A 141 -8.21 8.50 8.06
CA THR A 141 -9.36 8.18 8.92
C THR A 141 -9.08 7.01 9.86
N GLY A 142 -8.10 6.15 9.53
CA GLY A 142 -7.86 4.91 10.27
C GLY A 142 -8.93 3.84 10.01
N GLU A 143 -9.79 4.05 9.00
CA GLU A 143 -10.85 3.11 8.63
C GLU A 143 -10.43 2.23 7.46
N HIS A 144 -10.97 1.02 7.40
CA HIS A 144 -10.82 0.13 6.25
C HIS A 144 -11.61 0.64 5.04
N TYR A 145 -11.06 0.44 3.85
CA TYR A 145 -11.83 0.47 2.61
C TYR A 145 -12.52 -0.88 2.44
N ASP A 146 -13.81 -0.95 2.75
CA ASP A 146 -14.63 -2.17 2.73
C ASP A 146 -15.07 -2.63 1.32
N ASP A 147 -14.69 -1.89 0.28
CA ASP A 147 -14.86 -2.29 -1.12
C ASP A 147 -14.03 -3.55 -1.42
N ALA A 148 -14.66 -4.59 -1.96
CA ALA A 148 -13.98 -5.83 -2.32
C ALA A 148 -13.17 -5.68 -3.62
N TYR A 149 -11.83 -5.72 -3.49
CA TYR A 149 -10.89 -5.85 -4.61
C TYR A 149 -10.16 -7.19 -4.53
N PRO A 150 -9.72 -7.79 -5.67
CA PRO A 150 -8.93 -9.02 -5.67
C PRO A 150 -7.69 -9.01 -4.76
N SER A 151 -7.17 -7.84 -4.38
CA SER A 151 -6.09 -7.68 -3.41
C SER A 151 -6.38 -8.31 -2.05
N LEU A 152 -7.66 -8.41 -1.64
CA LEU A 152 -8.07 -9.04 -0.37
C LEU A 152 -7.66 -10.52 -0.26
N ALA A 153 -7.44 -11.19 -1.40
CA ALA A 153 -7.05 -12.60 -1.44
C ALA A 153 -5.52 -12.79 -1.49
N VAL A 154 -4.75 -11.72 -1.70
CA VAL A 154 -3.29 -11.79 -1.76
C VAL A 154 -2.65 -12.33 -0.46
N PRO A 155 -3.17 -12.02 0.75
CA PRO A 155 -2.63 -12.61 1.98
C PRO A 155 -2.57 -14.14 1.93
N LEU A 156 -3.62 -14.80 1.40
CA LEU A 156 -3.69 -16.26 1.24
C LEU A 156 -2.66 -16.81 0.24
N PHE A 157 -2.28 -16.02 -0.75
CA PHE A 157 -1.22 -16.39 -1.71
C PHE A 157 0.19 -16.31 -1.08
N THR A 158 0.36 -15.45 -0.07
CA THR A 158 1.67 -15.12 0.52
C THR A 158 1.98 -15.84 1.83
N GLU A 159 1.10 -16.73 2.31
CA GLU A 159 1.28 -17.52 3.54
C GLU A 159 2.60 -18.33 3.57
#